data_AF-A0A6D2J551-F1
#
_entry.id   AF-A0A6D2J551-F1
#
_cell.length_a   1.000
_cell.length_b   1.000
_cell.length_c   1.000
_cell.angle_alpha   90.00
_cell.angle_beta   90.00
_cell.angle_gamma   90.00
#
_symmetry.space_group_name_H-M   'P 1'
#
loop_
_entity.id
_entity.type
_entity.pdbx_description
1 polymer ?
#
loop_
_entity_poly.entity_id
_entity_poly.type
_entity_poly.pdbx_seq_one_letter_code
_entity_poly.pdbx_strand_id
1 'polypeptide(L)'
;MGDNGNPNMAAQLQQLQQQIEQMRKAQQDREPQPRAALETRTTRIPFYQNRSAIVPPAVQRQDFEIKPSMIALVKDHLFHGLPAEVPMDHIENFEEICSTTSSNGVPADFLKCKLFPFSLANKASRWLKSLPPGSLTSWAQCRAAFLDHFYTKSKTAGLRTKISSFQQYEGEAFCEAWERYREYRRECPHHGYSDEQILSIFYDGVNWDYRTL
;
A
#
# COMPACT_ATOMS: atom_id res chain seq x y z
N MET A 1 -74.94 -26.02 -58.44
CA MET A 1 -75.28 -25.61 -57.05
C MET A 1 -74.06 -24.87 -56.49
N GLY A 2 -74.31 -23.78 -55.77
CA GLY A 2 -73.41 -22.65 -55.48
C GLY A 2 -71.95 -22.94 -55.14
N ASP A 3 -71.05 -22.23 -55.83
CA ASP A 3 -69.70 -21.94 -55.33
C ASP A 3 -69.73 -20.52 -54.73
N ASN A 4 -69.95 -20.46 -53.42
CA ASN A 4 -69.96 -19.22 -52.64
C ASN A 4 -68.52 -18.76 -52.41
N GLY A 5 -67.98 -17.99 -53.35
CA GLY A 5 -66.76 -17.21 -53.14
C GLY A 5 -66.96 -16.25 -51.96
N ASN A 6 -66.46 -16.65 -50.79
CA ASN A 6 -66.70 -16.02 -49.50
C ASN A 6 -66.23 -14.54 -49.49
N PRO A 7 -67.13 -13.55 -49.43
CA PRO A 7 -66.77 -12.11 -49.48
C PRO A 7 -65.94 -11.65 -48.26
N ASN A 8 -65.79 -12.50 -47.25
CA ASN A 8 -65.08 -12.22 -46.01
C ASN A 8 -63.54 -12.15 -46.16
N MET A 9 -62.96 -12.86 -47.14
CA MET A 9 -61.49 -12.93 -47.29
C MET A 9 -60.90 -11.68 -47.96
N ALA A 10 -61.62 -11.11 -48.93
CA ALA A 10 -61.22 -9.86 -49.59
C ALA A 10 -61.27 -8.67 -48.61
N ALA A 11 -62.29 -8.62 -47.76
CA ALA A 11 -62.42 -7.62 -46.71
C ALA A 11 -61.28 -7.72 -45.67
N GLN A 12 -60.89 -8.93 -45.27
CA GLN A 12 -59.78 -9.15 -44.33
C GLN A 12 -58.41 -8.72 -44.90
N LEU A 13 -58.14 -9.01 -46.17
CA LEU A 13 -56.89 -8.59 -46.82
C LEU A 13 -56.80 -7.05 -46.94
N GLN A 14 -57.92 -6.40 -47.24
CA GLN A 14 -57.98 -4.94 -47.34
C GLN A 14 -57.81 -4.27 -45.96
N GLN A 15 -58.37 -4.87 -44.91
CA GLN A 15 -58.22 -4.41 -43.53
C GLN A 15 -56.77 -4.58 -43.03
N LEU A 16 -56.10 -5.69 -43.38
CA LEU A 16 -54.70 -5.92 -43.05
C LEU A 16 -53.76 -4.94 -43.76
N GLN A 17 -54.02 -4.62 -45.03
CA GLN A 17 -53.26 -3.61 -45.77
C GLN A 17 -53.41 -2.21 -45.17
N GLN A 18 -54.63 -1.83 -44.76
CA GLN A 18 -54.86 -0.56 -44.06
C GLN A 18 -54.13 -0.50 -42.70
N GLN A 19 -54.08 -1.62 -41.96
CA GLN A 19 -53.35 -1.71 -40.70
C GLN A 19 -51.83 -1.55 -40.87
N ILE A 20 -51.27 -2.14 -41.93
CA ILE A 20 -49.83 -2.01 -42.25
C ILE A 20 -49.51 -0.56 -42.65
N GLU A 21 -50.35 0.07 -43.48
CA GLU A 21 -50.17 1.47 -43.89
C GLU A 21 -50.24 2.42 -42.68
N GLN A 22 -51.19 2.18 -41.76
CA GLN A 22 -51.31 2.92 -40.51
C GLN A 22 -50.09 2.74 -39.59
N MET A 23 -49.54 1.52 -39.48
CA MET A 23 -48.31 1.29 -38.73
C MET A 23 -47.08 1.97 -39.35
N ARG A 24 -46.98 2.00 -40.69
CA ARG A 24 -45.88 2.69 -41.38
C ARG A 24 -45.95 4.20 -41.18
N LYS A 25 -47.15 4.78 -41.30
CA LYS A 25 -47.38 6.22 -41.04
C LYS A 25 -47.10 6.59 -39.59
N ALA A 26 -47.53 5.77 -38.62
CA ALA A 26 -47.23 5.96 -37.20
C ALA A 26 -45.75 5.80 -36.83
N GLN A 27 -44.95 5.09 -37.64
CA GLN A 27 -43.49 5.03 -37.49
C GLN A 27 -42.77 6.19 -38.17
N GLN A 28 -43.31 6.74 -39.26
CA GLN A 28 -42.79 7.91 -39.96
C GLN A 28 -43.05 9.21 -39.20
N ASP A 29 -44.19 9.33 -38.51
CA ASP A 29 -44.57 10.50 -37.70
C ASP A 29 -44.06 10.43 -36.25
N ARG A 30 -43.31 9.39 -35.86
CA ARG A 30 -42.53 9.45 -34.62
C ARG A 30 -41.35 10.40 -34.84
N GLU A 31 -41.53 11.65 -34.42
CA GLU A 31 -40.40 12.53 -34.15
C GLU A 31 -39.37 11.77 -33.29
N PRO A 32 -38.06 11.87 -33.59
CA PRO A 32 -37.06 11.28 -32.73
C PRO A 32 -37.20 11.92 -31.35
N GLN A 33 -37.78 11.19 -30.41
CA GLN A 33 -37.71 11.53 -28.99
C GLN A 33 -36.25 11.85 -28.71
N PRO A 34 -35.91 13.04 -28.18
CA PRO A 34 -34.56 13.29 -27.76
C PRO A 34 -34.25 12.16 -26.80
N ARG A 35 -33.32 11.27 -27.20
CA ARG A 35 -32.65 10.41 -26.23
C ARG A 35 -32.29 11.38 -25.13
N ALA A 36 -32.84 11.18 -23.93
CA ALA A 36 -32.30 11.84 -22.77
C ALA A 36 -30.80 11.61 -22.93
N ALA A 37 -30.06 12.67 -23.24
CA ALA A 37 -28.64 12.60 -23.15
C ALA A 37 -28.49 12.08 -21.72
N LEU A 38 -27.92 10.88 -21.55
CA LEU A 38 -27.05 10.75 -20.42
C LEU A 38 -26.16 11.96 -20.63
N GLU A 39 -26.42 13.02 -19.86
CA GLU A 39 -25.39 13.92 -19.44
C GLU A 39 -24.37 12.96 -18.84
N THR A 40 -23.53 12.43 -19.70
CA THR A 40 -22.22 11.96 -19.37
C THR A 40 -21.57 13.25 -18.94
N ARG A 41 -21.89 13.62 -17.69
CA ARG A 41 -21.03 14.30 -16.78
C ARG A 41 -19.80 13.43 -16.83
N THR A 42 -18.99 13.73 -17.83
CA THR A 42 -17.65 13.27 -18.01
C THR A 42 -16.92 14.06 -16.93
N THR A 43 -17.24 13.76 -15.66
CA THR A 43 -16.19 13.65 -14.67
C THR A 43 -15.18 12.78 -15.36
N ARG A 44 -14.20 13.43 -15.98
CA ARG A 44 -12.95 12.82 -16.39
C ARG A 44 -12.49 12.10 -15.15
N ILE A 45 -12.87 10.83 -15.00
CA ILE A 45 -12.19 9.94 -14.09
C ILE A 45 -10.79 9.93 -14.70
N PRO A 46 -9.79 10.51 -14.06
CA PRO A 46 -8.50 10.66 -14.69
C PRO A 46 -7.85 9.28 -14.61
N PHE A 47 -8.20 8.40 -15.55
CA PHE A 47 -7.67 7.04 -15.63
C PHE A 47 -6.14 7.04 -15.77
N TYR A 48 -5.56 8.16 -16.20
CA TYR A 48 -4.13 8.39 -16.38
C TYR A 48 -3.44 9.18 -15.25
N GLN A 49 -4.13 9.47 -14.14
CA GLN A 49 -3.46 10.16 -13.02
C GLN A 49 -2.43 9.24 -12.36
N ASN A 50 -1.25 9.80 -12.07
CA ASN A 50 -0.23 9.14 -11.26
C ASN A 50 -0.83 8.74 -9.91
N ARG A 51 -0.93 7.44 -9.65
CA ARG A 51 -1.47 6.86 -8.41
C ARG A 51 -0.42 6.66 -7.33
N SER A 52 0.80 7.17 -7.53
CA SER A 52 1.87 7.06 -6.53
C SER A 52 1.46 7.76 -5.24
N ALA A 53 1.55 7.03 -4.13
CA ALA A 53 1.38 7.59 -2.80
C ALA A 53 2.52 8.58 -2.48
N ILE A 54 3.73 8.30 -2.97
CA ILE A 54 4.91 9.12 -2.74
C ILE A 54 5.03 10.19 -3.80
N VAL A 55 5.13 11.44 -3.36
CA VAL A 55 5.48 12.62 -4.15
C VAL A 55 6.80 13.15 -3.59
N PRO A 56 7.94 12.78 -4.22
CA PRO A 56 9.25 13.24 -3.76
C PRO A 56 9.35 14.77 -3.81
N PRO A 57 10.10 15.40 -2.90
CA PRO A 57 10.36 16.84 -2.93
C PRO A 57 10.91 17.31 -4.29
N ALA A 58 10.69 18.57 -4.63
CA ALA A 58 11.27 19.14 -5.85
C ALA A 58 12.81 19.15 -5.75
N VAL A 59 13.47 18.77 -6.85
CA VAL A 59 14.93 18.87 -7.00
C VAL A 59 15.25 19.95 -8.01
N GLN A 60 16.23 20.81 -7.70
CA GLN A 60 16.64 21.90 -8.60
C GLN A 60 17.50 21.40 -9.77
N ARG A 61 18.22 20.29 -9.58
CA ARG A 61 19.02 19.63 -10.60
C ARG A 61 18.15 18.76 -11.51
N GLN A 62 18.09 19.12 -12.78
CA GLN A 62 17.35 18.38 -13.82
C GLN A 62 18.22 17.30 -14.51
N ASP A 63 19.54 17.39 -14.36
CA ASP A 63 20.54 16.46 -14.92
C ASP A 63 20.80 15.24 -14.03
N PHE A 64 20.21 15.21 -12.83
CA PHE A 64 20.42 14.10 -11.91
C PHE A 64 19.62 12.86 -12.34
N GLU A 65 20.32 11.73 -12.44
CA GLU A 65 19.75 10.43 -12.74
C GLU A 65 20.05 9.43 -11.63
N ILE A 66 19.05 8.62 -11.26
CA ILE A 66 19.24 7.48 -10.37
C ILE A 66 19.89 6.35 -11.18
N LYS A 67 21.16 6.04 -10.86
CA LYS A 67 21.92 5.00 -11.55
C LYS A 67 21.22 3.63 -11.41
N PRO A 68 21.15 2.80 -12.47
CA PRO A 68 20.59 1.45 -12.39
C PRO A 68 21.25 0.56 -11.33
N SER A 69 22.55 0.73 -11.08
CA SER A 69 23.28 0.02 -10.02
C SER A 69 22.74 0.31 -8.63
N MET A 70 22.27 1.54 -8.39
CA MET A 70 21.64 1.92 -7.13
C MET A 70 20.29 1.24 -6.96
N ILE A 71 19.50 1.16 -8.03
CA ILE A 71 18.22 0.43 -8.02
C ILE A 71 18.46 -1.05 -7.78
N ALA A 72 19.50 -1.62 -8.40
CA ALA A 72 19.89 -3.02 -8.19
C ALA A 72 20.29 -3.29 -6.74
N LEU A 73 21.12 -2.42 -6.14
CA LEU A 73 21.52 -2.52 -4.74
C LEU A 73 20.32 -2.46 -3.79
N VAL A 74 19.41 -1.50 -4.00
CA VAL A 74 18.17 -1.41 -3.18
C VAL A 74 17.29 -2.66 -3.34
N LYS A 75 17.24 -3.25 -4.53
CA LYS A 75 16.47 -4.48 -4.80
C LYS A 75 17.12 -5.75 -4.24
N ASP A 76 18.37 -5.72 -3.82
CA ASP A 76 19.01 -6.86 -3.16
C ASP A 76 18.54 -6.99 -1.69
N HIS A 77 18.03 -5.91 -1.11
CA HIS A 77 17.56 -5.83 0.27
C HIS A 77 16.05 -5.52 0.33
N LEU A 78 15.24 -6.41 -0.26
CA LEU A 78 13.78 -6.25 -0.30
C LEU A 78 13.12 -6.58 1.04
N PHE A 79 12.19 -5.73 1.45
CA PHE A 79 11.24 -6.02 2.51
C PHE A 79 9.92 -6.54 1.94
N HIS A 80 9.54 -7.75 2.33
CA HIS A 80 8.39 -8.46 1.78
C HIS A 80 7.11 -8.23 2.60
N GLY A 81 7.26 -7.82 3.87
CA GLY A 81 6.19 -7.71 4.86
C GLY A 81 5.90 -9.03 5.57
N LEU A 82 6.90 -9.89 5.73
CA LEU A 82 6.82 -11.17 6.44
C LEU A 82 6.92 -10.98 7.96
N PRO A 83 6.34 -11.89 8.78
CA PRO A 83 6.38 -11.78 10.25
C PRO A 83 7.79 -11.77 10.85
N ALA A 84 8.75 -12.44 10.21
CA ALA A 84 10.13 -12.56 10.65
C ALA A 84 10.99 -11.33 10.30
N GLU A 85 10.54 -10.49 9.35
CA GLU A 85 11.28 -9.28 9.00
C GLU A 85 11.08 -8.20 10.08
N VAL A 86 12.13 -7.43 10.35
CA VAL A 86 12.11 -6.31 11.29
C VAL A 86 12.01 -5.01 10.48
N PRO A 87 10.89 -4.26 10.59
CA PRO A 87 10.70 -3.04 9.79
C PRO A 87 11.77 -1.96 10.04
N MET A 88 12.27 -1.85 11.28
CA MET A 88 13.32 -0.88 11.61
C MET A 88 14.64 -1.23 10.91
N ASP A 89 15.09 -2.48 11.00
CA ASP A 89 16.32 -2.95 10.35
C ASP A 89 16.29 -2.70 8.82
N HIS A 90 15.13 -2.88 8.19
CA HIS A 90 14.95 -2.54 6.76
C HIS A 90 15.15 -1.05 6.48
N ILE A 91 14.55 -0.19 7.30
CA ILE A 91 14.68 1.27 7.17
C ILE A 91 16.13 1.70 7.35
N GLU A 92 16.81 1.20 8.38
CA GLU A 92 18.21 1.54 8.67
C GLU A 92 19.13 1.13 7.52
N ASN A 93 19.02 -0.11 7.03
CA ASN A 93 19.79 -0.59 5.89
C ASN A 93 19.48 0.21 4.61
N PHE A 94 18.22 0.54 4.36
CA PHE A 94 17.83 1.37 3.22
C PHE A 94 18.41 2.79 3.30
N GLU A 95 18.39 3.40 4.48
CA GLU A 95 18.95 4.74 4.72
C GLU A 95 20.48 4.74 4.58
N GLU A 96 21.14 3.69 5.06
CA GLU A 96 22.57 3.48 4.88
C GLU A 96 22.94 3.37 3.41
N ILE A 97 22.26 2.51 2.64
CA ILE A 97 22.43 2.40 1.18
C ILE A 97 22.30 3.78 0.53
N CYS A 98 21.23 4.53 0.83
CA CYS A 98 21.01 5.86 0.28
C CYS A 98 22.11 6.87 0.65
N SER A 99 22.72 6.75 1.83
CA SER A 99 23.76 7.66 2.32
C SER A 99 25.08 7.54 1.53
N THR A 100 25.38 6.36 0.98
CA THR A 100 26.61 6.12 0.21
C THR A 100 26.67 6.87 -1.11
N THR A 101 25.52 7.35 -1.60
CA THR A 101 25.38 8.01 -2.89
C THR A 101 25.15 9.51 -2.68
N SER A 102 26.12 10.20 -2.08
CA SER A 102 26.06 11.66 -2.00
C SER A 102 26.19 12.25 -3.41
N SER A 103 25.22 13.07 -3.81
CA SER A 103 25.24 13.79 -5.08
C SER A 103 24.98 15.26 -4.80
N ASN A 104 25.94 16.11 -5.19
CA ASN A 104 25.86 17.55 -4.96
C ASN A 104 24.52 18.11 -5.47
N GLY A 105 23.82 18.87 -4.62
CA GLY A 105 22.58 19.54 -4.98
C GLY A 105 21.32 18.66 -5.06
N VAL A 106 21.38 17.38 -4.68
CA VAL A 106 20.21 16.51 -4.57
C VAL A 106 19.84 16.34 -3.10
N PRO A 107 18.61 16.71 -2.68
CA PRO A 107 18.17 16.45 -1.31
C PRO A 107 18.17 14.95 -1.02
N ALA A 108 18.73 14.53 0.12
CA ALA A 108 18.68 13.13 0.55
C ALA A 108 17.24 12.59 0.62
N ASP A 109 16.31 13.45 1.01
CA ASP A 109 14.87 13.19 1.07
C ASP A 109 14.30 12.77 -0.30
N PHE A 110 14.70 13.47 -1.37
CA PHE A 110 14.30 13.15 -2.75
C PHE A 110 14.73 11.75 -3.15
N LEU A 111 16.01 11.43 -2.92
CA LEU A 111 16.59 10.14 -3.30
C LEU A 111 15.89 8.99 -2.54
N LYS A 112 15.73 9.13 -1.22
CA LYS A 112 15.04 8.15 -0.38
C LYS A 112 13.60 7.94 -0.84
N CYS A 113 12.83 9.00 -1.06
CA CYS A 113 11.46 8.88 -1.56
C CYS A 113 11.36 8.18 -2.93
N LYS A 114 12.29 8.46 -3.86
CA LYS A 114 12.32 7.82 -5.18
C LYS A 114 12.73 6.36 -5.14
N LEU A 115 13.67 6.00 -4.27
CA LEU A 115 14.21 4.64 -4.18
C LEU A 115 13.37 3.70 -3.31
N PHE A 116 12.66 4.22 -2.30
CA PHE A 116 11.93 3.40 -1.34
C PHE A 116 10.95 2.40 -1.98
N PRO A 117 10.17 2.73 -3.03
CA PRO A 117 9.30 1.75 -3.70
C PRO A 117 10.04 0.52 -4.24
N PHE A 118 11.32 0.66 -4.62
CA PHE A 118 12.14 -0.44 -5.11
C PHE A 118 12.65 -1.35 -4.00
N SER A 119 12.61 -0.89 -2.74
CA SER A 119 12.98 -1.67 -1.56
C SER A 119 11.85 -2.56 -1.04
N LEU A 120 10.64 -2.48 -1.63
CA LEU A 120 9.46 -3.18 -1.14
C LEU A 120 8.98 -4.25 -2.12
N ALA A 121 8.67 -5.43 -1.58
CA ALA A 121 8.11 -6.56 -2.30
C ALA A 121 6.75 -7.00 -1.72
N ASN A 122 6.02 -7.84 -2.46
CA ASN A 122 4.85 -8.57 -1.97
C ASN A 122 3.83 -7.76 -1.16
N LYS A 123 3.73 -8.01 0.14
CA LYS A 123 2.75 -7.35 1.03
C LYS A 123 3.11 -5.88 1.20
N ALA A 124 4.40 -5.56 1.32
CA ALA A 124 4.88 -4.19 1.43
C ALA A 124 4.64 -3.36 0.17
N SER A 125 4.91 -3.93 -1.01
CA SER A 125 4.60 -3.25 -2.29
C SER A 125 3.10 -3.00 -2.46
N ARG A 126 2.26 -3.97 -2.08
CA ARG A 126 0.78 -3.82 -2.12
C ARG A 126 0.28 -2.76 -1.14
N TRP A 127 0.84 -2.71 0.06
CA TRP A 127 0.52 -1.67 1.05
C TRP A 127 0.80 -0.28 0.49
N LEU A 128 1.99 -0.05 -0.06
CA LEU A 128 2.34 1.28 -0.58
C LEU A 128 1.39 1.73 -1.69
N LYS A 129 0.99 0.79 -2.58
CA LYS A 129 0.03 1.04 -3.66
C LYS A 129 -1.42 1.25 -3.18
N SER A 130 -1.73 0.87 -1.95
CA SER A 130 -3.07 1.04 -1.37
C SER A 130 -3.29 2.41 -0.72
N LEU A 131 -2.21 3.16 -0.47
CA LEU A 131 -2.29 4.49 0.12
C LEU A 131 -2.88 5.51 -0.86
N PRO A 132 -3.53 6.58 -0.37
CA PRO A 132 -4.03 7.65 -1.23
C PRO A 132 -2.90 8.28 -2.07
N PRO A 133 -3.14 8.58 -3.36
CA PRO A 133 -2.15 9.27 -4.19
C PRO A 133 -1.71 10.60 -3.56
N GLY A 134 -0.40 10.86 -3.56
CA GLY A 134 0.16 12.10 -2.99
C GLY A 134 0.08 12.24 -1.47
N SER A 135 -0.25 11.18 -0.73
CA SER A 135 -0.32 11.22 0.73
C SER A 135 1.04 11.34 1.43
N LEU A 136 2.14 11.01 0.76
CA LEU A 136 3.48 11.00 1.33
C LEU A 136 4.39 11.96 0.54
N THR A 137 4.71 13.12 1.11
CA THR A 137 5.45 14.20 0.44
C THR A 137 6.89 14.38 0.96
N SER A 138 7.34 13.52 1.87
CA SER A 138 8.71 13.55 2.43
C SER A 138 9.15 12.15 2.88
N TRP A 139 10.45 11.95 3.09
CA TRP A 139 10.95 10.69 3.64
C TRP A 139 10.44 10.43 5.05
N ALA A 140 10.37 11.48 5.88
CA ALA A 140 9.87 11.36 7.25
C ALA A 140 8.45 10.79 7.30
N GLN A 141 7.58 11.23 6.40
CA GLN A 141 6.22 10.67 6.26
C GLN A 141 6.24 9.23 5.75
N CYS A 142 7.07 8.91 4.75
CA CYS A 142 7.22 7.54 4.25
C CYS A 142 7.66 6.58 5.36
N ARG A 143 8.70 6.95 6.10
CA ARG A 143 9.24 6.22 7.25
C ARG A 143 8.18 6.02 8.32
N ALA A 144 7.50 7.08 8.74
CA ALA A 144 6.47 7.00 9.77
C ALA A 144 5.31 6.09 9.35
N ALA A 145 4.77 6.26 8.13
CA ALA A 145 3.66 5.45 7.63
C ALA A 145 4.03 3.97 7.48
N PHE A 146 5.26 3.68 7.02
CA PHE A 146 5.77 2.32 6.91
C PHE A 146 5.89 1.64 8.28
N LEU A 147 6.50 2.33 9.24
CA LEU A 147 6.68 1.81 10.59
C LEU A 147 5.33 1.60 11.28
N ASP A 148 4.40 2.56 11.19
CA ASP A 148 3.05 2.42 11.76
C ASP A 148 2.28 1.22 11.18
N HIS A 149 2.43 0.95 9.88
CA HIS A 149 1.75 -0.18 9.25
C HIS A 149 2.36 -1.55 9.58
N PHE A 150 3.70 -1.65 9.56
CA PHE A 150 4.39 -2.93 9.72
C PHE A 150 4.75 -3.27 11.18
N TYR A 151 4.84 -2.27 12.07
CA TYR A 151 4.80 -2.52 13.51
C TYR A 151 3.37 -2.69 14.00
N THR A 152 2.82 -3.89 13.80
CA THR A 152 1.49 -4.19 14.32
C THR A 152 1.42 -3.94 15.83
N LYS A 153 0.29 -3.40 16.31
CA LYS A 153 0.04 -3.20 17.75
C LYS A 153 0.25 -4.48 18.55
N SER A 154 -0.10 -5.63 17.98
CA SER A 154 0.11 -6.95 18.58
C SER A 154 1.60 -7.31 18.72
N LYS A 155 2.42 -7.15 17.66
CA LYS A 155 3.87 -7.38 17.75
C LYS A 155 4.52 -6.45 18.79
N THR A 156 4.14 -5.16 18.76
CA THR A 156 4.60 -4.17 19.74
C THR A 156 4.21 -4.56 21.16
N ALA A 157 2.96 -4.95 21.40
CA ALA A 157 2.51 -5.40 22.73
C ALA A 157 3.24 -6.67 23.18
N GLY A 158 3.41 -7.65 22.30
CA GLY A 158 4.14 -8.89 22.60
C GLY A 158 5.60 -8.65 22.96
N LEU A 159 6.29 -7.76 22.23
CA LEU A 159 7.66 -7.37 22.55
C LEU A 159 7.73 -6.58 23.86
N ARG A 160 6.80 -5.65 24.10
CA ARG A 160 6.71 -4.94 25.39
C ARG A 160 6.51 -5.90 26.56
N THR A 161 5.69 -6.94 26.40
CA THR A 161 5.51 -8.00 27.40
C THR A 161 6.81 -8.75 27.62
N LYS A 162 7.46 -9.23 26.55
CA LYS A 162 8.77 -9.94 26.63
C LYS A 162 9.84 -9.10 27.32
N ILE A 163 9.85 -7.79 27.08
CA ILE A 163 10.75 -6.85 27.76
C ILE A 163 10.39 -6.78 29.25
N SER A 164 9.14 -6.51 29.62
CA SER A 164 8.73 -6.32 31.02
C SER A 164 8.74 -7.58 31.88
N SER A 165 8.52 -8.75 31.28
CA SER A 165 8.45 -10.04 31.97
C SER A 165 9.68 -10.89 31.64
N PHE A 166 10.81 -10.26 31.36
CA PHE A 166 12.03 -10.98 31.01
C PHE A 166 12.47 -11.88 32.16
N GLN A 167 12.82 -13.11 31.81
CA GLN A 167 13.45 -14.08 32.71
C GLN A 167 14.53 -14.82 31.91
N GLN A 168 15.69 -15.00 32.53
CA GLN A 168 16.72 -15.91 32.05
C GLN A 168 16.17 -17.34 32.10
N TYR A 169 16.39 -18.10 31.04
CA TYR A 169 15.96 -19.50 31.01
C TYR A 169 16.88 -20.38 31.86
N GLU A 170 16.35 -21.51 32.32
CA GLU A 170 17.16 -22.50 33.04
C GLU A 170 18.29 -23.02 32.13
N GLY A 171 19.54 -22.88 32.59
CA GLY A 171 20.73 -23.29 31.84
C GLY A 171 21.20 -22.32 30.75
N GLU A 172 20.50 -21.19 30.51
CA GLU A 172 20.95 -20.15 29.57
C GLU A 172 22.14 -19.37 30.15
N ALA A 173 23.18 -19.12 29.36
CA ALA A 173 24.29 -18.30 29.83
C ALA A 173 23.87 -16.83 29.99
N PHE A 174 24.47 -16.10 30.93
CA PHE A 174 24.17 -14.68 31.13
C PHE A 174 24.33 -13.85 29.84
N CYS A 175 25.38 -14.11 29.06
CA CYS A 175 25.62 -13.42 27.80
C CYS A 175 24.50 -13.66 26.77
N GLU A 176 24.02 -14.90 26.66
CA GLU A 176 22.91 -15.25 25.76
C GLU A 176 21.61 -14.59 26.19
N ALA A 177 21.33 -14.58 27.49
CA ALA A 177 20.18 -13.89 28.07
C ALA A 177 20.24 -12.37 27.77
N TRP A 178 21.41 -11.76 27.91
CA TRP A 178 21.63 -10.35 27.58
C TRP A 178 21.43 -10.06 26.10
N GLU A 179 21.97 -10.90 25.21
CA GLU A 179 21.76 -10.76 23.76
C GLU A 179 20.28 -10.87 23.39
N ARG A 180 19.56 -11.85 23.94
CA ARG A 180 18.12 -12.02 23.74
C ARG A 180 17.32 -10.82 24.25
N TYR A 181 17.69 -10.24 25.38
CA TYR A 181 17.05 -9.04 25.90
C TYR A 181 17.31 -7.81 25.02
N ARG A 182 18.55 -7.65 24.53
CA ARG A 182 18.91 -6.59 23.57
C ARG A 182 18.16 -6.73 22.25
N GLU A 183 17.94 -7.96 21.79
CA GLU A 183 17.15 -8.24 20.58
C GLU A 183 15.72 -7.73 20.72
N TYR A 184 15.05 -8.00 21.85
CA TYR A 184 13.68 -7.50 22.08
C TYR A 184 13.59 -5.98 22.04
N ARG A 185 14.61 -5.29 22.57
CA ARG A 185 14.71 -3.82 22.51
C ARG A 185 14.95 -3.32 21.10
N ARG A 186 15.84 -3.97 20.35
CA ARG A 186 16.11 -3.62 18.94
C ARG A 186 14.86 -3.78 18.08
N GLU A 187 14.12 -4.87 18.27
CA GLU A 187 12.86 -5.09 17.55
C GLU A 187 11.74 -4.12 17.95
N CYS A 188 11.76 -3.53 19.14
CA CYS A 188 10.74 -2.58 19.62
C CYS A 188 11.36 -1.31 20.21
N PRO A 189 11.96 -0.43 19.37
CA PRO A 189 12.61 0.80 19.86
C PRO A 189 11.61 1.78 20.51
N HIS A 190 10.32 1.66 20.17
CA HIS A 190 9.20 2.43 20.73
C HIS A 190 8.53 1.75 21.94
N HIS A 191 9.25 0.94 22.71
CA HIS A 191 8.70 0.17 23.84
C HIS A 191 8.17 1.00 25.02
N GLY A 192 8.64 2.25 25.18
CA GLY A 192 8.18 3.19 26.20
C GLY A 192 8.81 3.06 27.60
N TYR A 193 9.67 2.06 27.85
CA TYR A 193 10.49 1.98 29.06
C TYR A 193 11.71 2.93 29.00
N SER A 194 12.05 3.51 30.15
CA SER A 194 13.31 4.26 30.36
C SER A 194 14.51 3.31 30.49
N ASP A 195 15.72 3.82 30.31
CA ASP A 195 16.94 3.02 30.46
C ASP A 195 17.08 2.43 31.88
N GLU A 196 16.68 3.17 32.92
CA GLU A 196 16.65 2.69 34.30
C GLU A 196 15.70 1.50 34.47
N GLN A 197 14.49 1.59 33.91
CA GLN A 197 13.52 0.49 33.95
C GLN A 197 14.04 -0.73 33.19
N ILE A 198 14.65 -0.52 32.02
CA ILE A 198 15.24 -1.60 31.21
C ILE A 198 16.32 -2.34 32.00
N LEU A 199 17.22 -1.61 32.66
CA LEU A 199 18.27 -2.21 33.48
C LEU A 199 17.69 -2.96 34.68
N SER A 200 16.73 -2.35 35.40
CA SER A 200 16.06 -3.00 36.54
C SER A 200 15.38 -4.29 36.12
N ILE A 201 14.59 -4.26 35.03
CA ILE A 201 13.86 -5.45 34.56
C ILE A 201 14.84 -6.57 34.18
N PHE A 202 15.94 -6.24 33.50
CA PHE A 202 16.94 -7.24 33.16
C PHE A 202 17.59 -7.84 34.41
N TYR A 203 18.03 -6.99 35.34
CA TYR A 203 18.64 -7.41 36.60
C TYR A 203 17.69 -8.28 37.45
N ASP A 204 16.41 -7.94 37.49
CA ASP A 204 15.37 -8.70 38.18
C ASP A 204 14.98 -10.00 37.45
N GLY A 205 15.39 -10.15 36.19
CA GLY A 205 15.12 -11.33 35.36
C GLY A 205 16.28 -12.33 35.26
N VAL A 206 17.51 -11.95 35.59
CA VAL A 206 18.67 -12.87 35.55
C VAL A 206 18.78 -13.73 36.80
N ASN A 207 19.39 -14.90 36.70
CA ASN A 207 19.58 -15.82 37.82
C ASN A 207 20.35 -15.16 38.98
N TRP A 208 20.01 -15.52 40.21
CA TRP A 208 20.53 -14.93 41.44
C TRP A 208 22.05 -15.04 41.58
N ASP A 209 22.63 -16.10 41.01
CA ASP A 209 24.09 -16.32 40.94
C ASP A 209 24.85 -15.16 40.29
N TYR A 210 24.18 -14.35 39.46
CA TYR A 210 24.74 -13.18 38.78
C TYR A 210 24.38 -11.85 39.45
N ARG A 211 23.59 -11.85 40.53
CA ARG A 211 23.14 -10.64 41.26
C ARG A 211 24.04 -10.27 42.44
N THR A 212 24.98 -11.13 42.82
CA THR A 212 25.80 -10.98 44.04
C THR A 212 27.29 -10.74 43.77
N LEU A 213 27.66 -10.25 42.58
CA LEU A 213 29.03 -9.82 42.26
C LEU A 213 29.26 -8.33 42.57
#